data_AF-A0A7V5S739-F1
#
_entry.id   AF-A0A7V5S739-F1
#
_cell.length_a   1.000
_cell.length_b   1.000
_cell.length_c   1.000
_cell.angle_alpha   90.00
_cell.angle_beta   90.00
_cell.angle_gamma   90.00
#
_symmetry.space_group_name_H-M   'P 1'
#
loop_
_entity.id
_entity.type
_entity.pdbx_description
1 polymer ?
#
loop_
_entity_poly.entity_id
_entity_poly.type
_entity_poly.pdbx_seq_one_letter_code
_entity_poly.pdbx_strand_id
1 'polypeptide(L)'
;MKVLFLVALSMIAVISLGTLAAPLEGSVTTEVVFYPQHGLIPKERREDPASKVDLIDVKFETDLVLTFSLSGLEITSTTAFTFRGVEFQSFVLSTTLGALTLRNTAIFAPTFFEFEELRDQFGRLRWCLLNAPVPLAWEACNNPDFASLPFGGGLYAHLVDPDFGVLPWHRFFGANAMHPVAQNLALARWVESLGGRLALACKAVIDIPPLLALPVEFRRNITDLSLVLGGLQLGGRMLFANLNIFNILANCRLDTVTASGVMVYLEGQTVSGVIVRGELWLGAKQGLACFGECKPLERSPNAMVTGGGLENPEEEKLYIKNLMIAGVRHDLYAEFHFDITDYGPPEGPNRFQCMIDQVDNDNDGWFAEDPLNSIDDDNDGFFDEDDWDVTSALCFVQVRQSGRIAPWGLNFQLTWNFNGQLDLLSAVGITELRIGEITAQSTWVFWSSAQQAFTGGLSRLGIALDPPGVKLALSAVFCTDATLCRAPNIHQIALLPPIARYELGLTAATGMFSLSGLVLVECNYWELNIDLSATMGQVTLLSSTILLEDLLAGQRFALIVRF
;
A
#
# COMPACT_ATOMS: atom_id res chain seq x y z
N MET A 1 -11.06 -4.27 -34.24
CA MET A 1 -11.89 -3.21 -34.89
C MET A 1 -13.05 -2.71 -34.04
N LYS A 2 -13.95 -3.55 -33.48
CA LYS A 2 -15.13 -3.05 -32.71
C LYS A 2 -14.77 -2.18 -31.49
N VAL A 3 -13.71 -2.49 -30.76
CA VAL A 3 -13.24 -1.71 -29.58
C VAL A 3 -12.88 -0.27 -29.95
N LEU A 4 -12.15 -0.06 -31.05
CA LEU A 4 -11.75 1.28 -31.53
C LEU A 4 -12.97 2.16 -31.85
N PHE A 5 -14.08 1.53 -32.29
CA PHE A 5 -15.33 2.22 -32.61
C PHE A 5 -16.08 2.68 -31.35
N LEU A 6 -15.91 1.98 -30.23
CA LEU A 6 -16.54 2.28 -28.94
C LEU A 6 -15.83 3.45 -28.24
N VAL A 7 -14.50 3.48 -28.28
CA VAL A 7 -13.67 4.61 -27.84
C VAL A 7 -13.92 5.87 -28.69
N ALA A 8 -14.09 5.71 -30.01
CA ALA A 8 -14.48 6.83 -30.87
C ALA A 8 -15.88 7.36 -30.52
N LEU A 9 -16.84 6.49 -30.18
CA LEU A 9 -18.20 6.91 -29.81
C LEU A 9 -18.22 7.68 -28.48
N SER A 10 -17.46 7.24 -27.46
CA SER A 10 -17.41 7.93 -26.17
C SER A 10 -16.77 9.32 -26.30
N MET A 11 -15.68 9.46 -27.08
CA MET A 11 -15.10 10.78 -27.38
C MET A 11 -16.08 11.71 -28.11
N ILE A 12 -16.81 11.21 -29.11
CA ILE A 12 -17.80 12.01 -29.85
C ILE A 12 -18.95 12.45 -28.93
N ALA A 13 -19.40 11.59 -28.02
CA ALA A 13 -20.45 11.94 -27.05
C ALA A 13 -20.00 13.05 -26.09
N VAL A 14 -18.81 12.92 -25.50
CA VAL A 14 -18.26 13.92 -24.55
C VAL A 14 -18.07 15.28 -25.21
N ILE A 15 -17.50 15.33 -26.42
CA ILE A 15 -17.26 16.58 -27.16
C ILE A 15 -18.58 17.29 -27.55
N SER A 16 -19.70 16.58 -27.59
CA SER A 16 -21.01 17.14 -27.99
C SER A 16 -21.76 17.91 -26.88
N LEU A 17 -21.29 17.88 -25.62
CA LEU A 17 -21.98 18.47 -24.45
C LEU A 17 -21.76 19.98 -24.26
N GLY A 18 -21.46 20.71 -25.33
CA GLY A 18 -21.24 22.16 -25.31
C GLY A 18 -22.53 22.96 -25.10
N THR A 19 -23.08 23.01 -23.87
CA THR A 19 -23.94 24.08 -23.31
C THR A 19 -24.40 23.80 -21.85
N LEU A 20 -23.55 23.20 -21.01
CA LEU A 20 -23.84 23.11 -19.57
C LEU A 20 -23.51 24.45 -18.87
N ALA A 21 -24.36 24.85 -17.92
CA ALA A 21 -24.24 26.12 -17.19
C ALA A 21 -23.14 26.12 -16.10
N ALA A 22 -22.43 25.01 -15.95
CA ALA A 22 -21.34 24.79 -15.03
C ALA A 22 -20.25 23.97 -15.74
N PRO A 23 -18.95 24.18 -15.43
CA PRO A 23 -17.88 23.40 -16.03
C PRO A 23 -17.99 21.93 -15.62
N LEU A 24 -17.91 21.06 -16.63
CA LEU A 24 -17.68 19.63 -16.47
C LEU A 24 -16.27 19.37 -16.97
N GLU A 25 -15.37 18.99 -16.07
CA GLU A 25 -14.01 18.57 -16.38
C GLU A 25 -13.90 17.06 -16.15
N GLY A 26 -13.01 16.38 -16.87
CA GLY A 26 -12.85 14.94 -16.67
C GLY A 26 -11.62 14.32 -17.30
N SER A 27 -11.44 13.04 -17.04
CA SER A 27 -10.51 12.21 -17.77
C SER A 27 -11.06 10.81 -18.03
N VAL A 28 -10.79 10.30 -19.23
CA VAL A 28 -10.97 8.90 -19.59
C VAL A 28 -9.58 8.28 -19.76
N THR A 29 -9.33 7.21 -19.03
CA THR A 29 -8.16 6.35 -19.20
C THR A 29 -8.64 5.03 -19.78
N THR A 30 -8.25 4.69 -21.01
CA THR A 30 -8.54 3.38 -21.61
C THR A 30 -7.26 2.57 -21.66
N GLU A 31 -7.29 1.35 -21.12
CA GLU A 31 -6.11 0.49 -21.00
C GLU A 31 -6.31 -0.87 -21.66
N VAL A 32 -5.23 -1.40 -22.22
CA VAL A 32 -5.14 -2.78 -22.73
C VAL A 32 -3.90 -3.42 -22.12
N VAL A 33 -4.08 -4.51 -21.39
CA VAL A 33 -3.00 -5.31 -20.81
C VAL A 33 -2.98 -6.67 -21.51
N PHE A 34 -1.82 -6.99 -22.08
CA PHE A 34 -1.49 -8.28 -22.65
C PHE A 34 -0.60 -9.03 -21.66
N TYR A 35 -0.91 -10.28 -21.38
CA TYR A 35 -0.05 -11.17 -20.60
C TYR A 35 -0.16 -12.60 -21.13
N PRO A 36 0.92 -13.40 -21.12
CA PRO A 36 0.84 -14.78 -21.55
C PRO A 36 0.05 -15.62 -20.54
N GLN A 37 -0.65 -16.65 -21.01
CA GLN A 37 -1.15 -17.71 -20.12
C GLN A 37 -0.03 -18.70 -19.86
N HIS A 38 0.45 -18.73 -18.62
CA HIS A 38 1.37 -19.73 -18.12
C HIS A 38 0.76 -20.41 -16.87
N GLY A 39 1.12 -21.67 -16.62
CA GLY A 39 0.71 -22.41 -15.41
C GLY A 39 -0.55 -23.30 -15.49
N LEU A 40 -1.54 -23.04 -16.35
CA LEU A 40 -2.78 -23.86 -16.41
C LEU A 40 -2.67 -25.18 -17.22
N ILE A 41 -1.53 -25.45 -17.88
CA ILE A 41 -1.28 -26.74 -18.53
C ILE A 41 -0.64 -27.67 -17.49
N PRO A 42 -1.32 -28.76 -17.05
CA PRO A 42 -0.77 -29.67 -16.06
C PRO A 42 0.54 -30.31 -16.57
N LYS A 43 1.49 -30.55 -15.65
CA LYS A 43 2.85 -31.04 -15.94
C LYS A 43 2.90 -32.31 -16.82
N GLU A 44 1.83 -33.10 -16.85
CA GLU A 44 1.71 -34.32 -17.66
C GLU A 44 1.54 -34.08 -19.17
N ARG A 45 1.30 -32.83 -19.63
CA ARG A 45 1.24 -32.46 -21.06
C ARG A 45 2.45 -31.68 -21.59
N ARG A 46 3.59 -31.75 -20.90
CA ARG A 46 4.78 -30.94 -21.20
C ARG A 46 5.66 -31.48 -22.35
N GLU A 47 5.19 -32.46 -23.12
CA GLU A 47 5.94 -33.02 -24.26
C GLU A 47 5.80 -32.21 -25.56
N ASP A 48 4.71 -31.44 -25.72
CA ASP A 48 4.62 -30.47 -26.80
C ASP A 48 5.23 -29.12 -26.34
N PRO A 49 6.22 -28.57 -27.07
CA PRO A 49 6.68 -27.21 -26.87
C PRO A 49 5.65 -26.24 -27.49
N ALA A 50 4.49 -26.12 -26.85
CA ALA A 50 3.54 -25.04 -27.11
C ALA A 50 4.31 -23.72 -27.05
N SER A 51 4.28 -22.94 -28.14
CA SER A 51 5.24 -21.85 -28.26
C SER A 51 4.94 -20.77 -27.22
N LYS A 52 5.98 -20.05 -26.77
CA LYS A 52 5.90 -18.98 -25.75
C LYS A 52 4.92 -17.82 -26.11
N VAL A 53 4.20 -17.89 -27.24
CA VAL A 53 3.37 -16.84 -27.82
C VAL A 53 1.92 -17.30 -28.12
N ASP A 54 1.60 -18.60 -28.08
CA ASP A 54 0.32 -19.12 -28.60
C ASP A 54 -0.91 -18.84 -27.72
N LEU A 55 -0.72 -18.46 -26.45
CA LEU A 55 -1.80 -18.11 -25.52
C LEU A 55 -1.49 -16.78 -24.83
N ILE A 56 -2.14 -15.71 -25.31
CA ILE A 56 -2.08 -14.37 -24.73
C ILE A 56 -3.48 -14.01 -24.25
N ASP A 57 -3.61 -13.75 -22.95
CA ASP A 57 -4.79 -13.11 -22.40
C ASP A 57 -4.74 -11.61 -22.64
N VAL A 58 -5.90 -11.05 -22.98
CA VAL A 58 -6.07 -9.63 -23.25
C VAL A 58 -7.13 -9.08 -22.31
N LYS A 59 -6.68 -8.24 -21.38
CA LYS A 59 -7.55 -7.50 -20.48
C LYS A 59 -7.78 -6.09 -21.03
N PHE A 60 -9.03 -5.66 -21.06
CA PHE A 60 -9.40 -4.29 -21.41
C PHE A 60 -10.04 -3.65 -20.19
N GLU A 61 -9.58 -2.45 -19.88
CA GLU A 61 -10.04 -1.66 -18.74
C GLU A 61 -10.32 -0.24 -19.22
N THR A 62 -11.25 0.45 -18.58
CA THR A 62 -11.46 1.88 -18.80
C THR A 62 -11.90 2.55 -17.51
N ASP A 63 -11.14 3.54 -17.07
CA ASP A 63 -11.50 4.41 -15.96
C ASP A 63 -12.09 5.72 -16.49
N LEU A 64 -13.24 6.10 -15.95
CA LEU A 64 -13.90 7.36 -16.22
C LEU A 64 -13.96 8.18 -14.93
N VAL A 65 -13.27 9.32 -14.91
CA VAL A 65 -13.34 10.32 -13.85
C VAL A 65 -14.06 11.55 -14.39
N LEU A 66 -15.16 11.94 -13.74
CA LEU A 66 -15.97 13.11 -14.08
C LEU A 66 -16.10 14.00 -12.86
N THR A 67 -15.66 15.25 -12.97
CA THR A 67 -15.78 16.26 -11.91
C THR A 67 -16.71 17.37 -12.36
N PHE A 68 -17.80 17.54 -11.60
CA PHE A 68 -18.79 18.59 -11.80
C PHE A 68 -18.71 19.59 -10.64
N SER A 69 -18.56 20.88 -10.95
CA SER A 69 -18.46 21.94 -9.94
C SER A 69 -19.55 23.00 -10.12
N LEU A 70 -20.39 23.17 -9.10
CA LEU A 70 -21.49 24.14 -9.08
C LEU A 70 -21.55 24.86 -7.73
N SER A 71 -21.26 26.17 -7.74
CA SER A 71 -21.51 27.07 -6.59
C SER A 71 -20.85 26.63 -5.26
N GLY A 72 -19.65 26.03 -5.32
CA GLY A 72 -18.94 25.53 -4.13
C GLY A 72 -19.36 24.13 -3.67
N LEU A 73 -20.19 23.44 -4.47
CA LEU A 73 -20.39 22.00 -4.44
C LEU A 73 -19.57 21.37 -5.57
N GLU A 74 -18.71 20.42 -5.24
CA GLU A 74 -17.95 19.61 -6.17
C GLU A 74 -18.42 18.15 -6.06
N ILE A 75 -18.67 17.52 -7.19
CA ILE A 75 -19.06 16.10 -7.30
C ILE A 75 -18.08 15.44 -8.25
N THR A 76 -17.21 14.57 -7.72
CA THR A 76 -16.35 13.72 -8.54
C THR A 76 -16.89 12.30 -8.55
N SER A 77 -17.23 11.79 -9.73
CA SER A 77 -17.58 10.39 -9.98
C SER A 77 -16.39 9.68 -10.60
N THR A 78 -15.97 8.56 -10.02
CA THR A 78 -14.96 7.66 -10.59
C THR A 78 -15.61 6.32 -10.86
N THR A 79 -15.60 5.85 -12.11
CA THR A 79 -16.14 4.54 -12.50
C THR A 79 -15.09 3.74 -13.25
N ALA A 80 -14.78 2.53 -12.79
CA ALA A 80 -13.91 1.58 -13.48
C ALA A 80 -14.75 0.54 -14.22
N PHE A 81 -14.44 0.34 -15.50
CA PHE A 81 -15.10 -0.60 -16.40
C PHE A 81 -14.12 -1.66 -16.88
N THR A 82 -14.59 -2.89 -17.04
CA THR A 82 -13.88 -3.97 -17.74
C THR A 82 -14.79 -4.64 -18.77
N PHE A 83 -14.30 -5.69 -19.44
CA PHE A 83 -15.14 -6.53 -20.30
C PHE A 83 -16.36 -7.15 -19.59
N ARG A 84 -16.38 -7.25 -18.26
CA ARG A 84 -17.50 -7.82 -17.50
C ARG A 84 -18.57 -6.81 -17.11
N GLY A 85 -18.24 -5.53 -17.02
CA GLY A 85 -19.17 -4.47 -16.63
C GLY A 85 -18.49 -3.36 -15.84
N VAL A 86 -19.23 -2.80 -14.87
CA VAL A 86 -18.68 -1.89 -13.86
C VAL A 86 -18.10 -2.75 -12.72
N GLU A 87 -16.86 -2.51 -12.34
CA GLU A 87 -16.21 -3.20 -11.20
C GLU A 87 -16.03 -2.27 -9.99
N PHE A 88 -16.01 -0.96 -10.22
CA PHE A 88 -15.92 0.02 -9.15
C PHE A 88 -16.67 1.28 -9.55
N GLN A 89 -17.41 1.84 -8.61
CA GLN A 89 -17.97 3.18 -8.74
C GLN A 89 -17.85 3.92 -7.40
N SER A 90 -17.32 5.13 -7.41
CA SER A 90 -17.31 6.00 -6.24
C SER A 90 -17.80 7.40 -6.57
N PHE A 91 -18.47 8.01 -5.60
CA PHE A 91 -18.95 9.37 -5.65
C PHE A 91 -18.35 10.15 -4.49
N VAL A 92 -17.51 11.12 -4.80
CA VAL A 92 -16.95 12.08 -3.85
C VAL A 92 -17.74 13.38 -3.96
N LEU A 93 -18.58 13.64 -2.97
CA LEU A 93 -19.22 14.92 -2.73
C LEU A 93 -18.29 15.79 -1.88
N SER A 94 -18.03 17.03 -2.25
CA SER A 94 -17.26 17.99 -1.46
C SER A 94 -17.96 19.34 -1.47
N THR A 95 -18.11 19.96 -0.30
CA THR A 95 -18.68 21.31 -0.19
C THR A 95 -17.99 22.10 0.91
N THR A 96 -17.81 23.41 0.68
CA THR A 96 -17.23 24.32 1.68
C THR A 96 -18.18 25.46 1.97
N LEU A 97 -18.63 25.55 3.22
CA LEU A 97 -19.54 26.55 3.76
C LEU A 97 -18.77 27.44 4.74
N GLY A 98 -18.18 28.52 4.21
CA GLY A 98 -17.31 29.41 4.99
C GLY A 98 -16.02 28.71 5.38
N ALA A 99 -15.85 28.42 6.68
CA ALA A 99 -14.70 27.70 7.23
C ALA A 99 -14.96 26.21 7.51
N LEU A 100 -16.16 25.72 7.20
CA LEU A 100 -16.54 24.31 7.32
C LEU A 100 -16.44 23.65 5.95
N THR A 101 -15.61 22.62 5.82
CA THR A 101 -15.58 21.72 4.66
C THR A 101 -16.19 20.38 5.06
N LEU A 102 -17.13 19.92 4.25
CA LEU A 102 -17.72 18.58 4.35
C LEU A 102 -17.41 17.84 3.06
N ARG A 103 -16.83 16.64 3.18
CA ARG A 103 -16.57 15.73 2.08
C ARG A 103 -17.15 14.36 2.41
N ASN A 104 -17.95 13.80 1.51
CA ASN A 104 -18.51 12.47 1.64
C ASN A 104 -18.09 11.61 0.44
N THR A 105 -17.66 10.38 0.68
CA THR A 105 -17.24 9.43 -0.35
C THR A 105 -18.06 8.14 -0.20
N ALA A 106 -18.98 7.93 -1.13
CA ALA A 106 -19.77 6.71 -1.24
C ALA A 106 -19.10 5.76 -2.25
N ILE A 107 -18.85 4.51 -1.86
CA ILE A 107 -18.12 3.53 -2.68
C ILE A 107 -18.99 2.29 -2.91
N PHE A 108 -19.06 1.89 -4.18
CA PHE A 108 -19.80 0.75 -4.67
C PHE A 108 -18.85 -0.20 -5.43
N ALA A 109 -18.91 -1.49 -5.11
CA ALA A 109 -18.04 -2.51 -5.69
C ALA A 109 -18.64 -3.92 -5.49
N PRO A 110 -18.31 -4.92 -6.34
CA PRO A 110 -18.71 -6.30 -6.11
C PRO A 110 -17.98 -6.88 -4.89
N THR A 111 -16.69 -6.52 -4.73
CA THR A 111 -15.76 -6.99 -3.69
C THR A 111 -15.24 -5.85 -2.81
N PHE A 112 -14.80 -6.24 -1.61
CA PHE A 112 -14.19 -5.37 -0.61
C PHE A 112 -13.20 -6.20 0.22
N PHE A 113 -12.03 -5.65 0.50
CA PHE A 113 -11.01 -6.22 1.36
C PHE A 113 -10.40 -5.10 2.21
N GLU A 114 -10.04 -5.37 3.47
CA GLU A 114 -9.35 -4.42 4.33
C GLU A 114 -8.02 -5.01 4.82
N PHE A 115 -6.96 -4.21 4.66
CA PHE A 115 -5.61 -4.54 5.10
C PHE A 115 -5.21 -3.62 6.26
N GLU A 116 -4.82 -4.21 7.39
CA GLU A 116 -4.21 -3.50 8.51
C GLU A 116 -2.81 -3.04 8.14
N GLU A 117 -2.48 -1.79 8.50
CA GLU A 117 -1.12 -1.27 8.37
C GLU A 117 -0.34 -1.61 9.66
N LEU A 118 0.58 -2.57 9.57
CA LEU A 118 1.44 -2.98 10.68
C LEU A 118 2.88 -2.50 10.46
N ARG A 119 3.72 -2.62 11.50
CA ARG A 119 5.18 -2.45 11.37
C ARG A 119 5.89 -3.76 11.67
N ASP A 120 7.03 -3.98 11.02
CA ASP A 120 7.99 -5.01 11.43
C ASP A 120 8.95 -4.50 12.52
N GLN A 121 9.79 -5.39 13.04
CA GLN A 121 10.86 -5.09 14.01
C GLN A 121 11.89 -4.05 13.55
N PHE A 122 11.84 -3.60 12.29
CA PHE A 122 12.68 -2.52 11.75
C PHE A 122 11.91 -1.20 11.58
N GLY A 123 10.64 -1.15 11.99
CA GLY A 123 9.73 -0.01 11.84
C GLY A 123 9.15 0.16 10.43
N ARG A 124 9.35 -0.79 9.52
CA ARG A 124 8.89 -0.71 8.12
C ARG A 124 7.43 -1.11 8.02
N LEU A 125 6.69 -0.45 7.13
CA LEU A 125 5.28 -0.75 6.90
C LEU A 125 5.07 -2.13 6.26
N ARG A 126 4.19 -2.91 6.87
CA ARG A 126 3.67 -4.20 6.43
C ARG A 126 2.14 -4.11 6.32
N TRP A 127 1.54 -5.05 5.63
CA TRP A 127 0.11 -5.05 5.34
C TRP A 127 -0.47 -6.44 5.54
N CYS A 128 -1.49 -6.57 6.40
CA CYS A 128 -2.12 -7.87 6.74
C CYS A 128 -3.62 -7.84 6.45
N LEU A 129 -4.14 -8.88 5.79
CA LEU A 129 -5.55 -8.94 5.37
C LEU A 129 -6.45 -9.31 6.56
N LEU A 130 -7.17 -8.33 7.12
CA LEU A 130 -7.97 -8.49 8.34
C LEU A 130 -9.30 -9.22 8.09
N ASN A 131 -9.87 -9.05 6.89
CA ASN A 131 -11.14 -9.65 6.51
C ASN A 131 -11.07 -10.16 5.06
N ALA A 132 -10.78 -11.45 4.87
CA ALA A 132 -11.04 -12.10 3.58
C ALA A 132 -12.55 -12.36 3.44
N PRO A 133 -13.16 -12.19 2.25
CA PRO A 133 -14.59 -12.46 2.01
C PRO A 133 -14.96 -13.96 2.00
N VAL A 134 -14.09 -14.80 2.59
CA VAL A 134 -14.15 -16.26 2.58
C VAL A 134 -13.78 -16.75 3.99
N PRO A 135 -14.46 -17.77 4.58
CA PRO A 135 -14.23 -18.22 5.96
C PRO A 135 -12.90 -18.98 6.22
N LEU A 136 -11.79 -18.52 5.64
CA LEU A 136 -10.46 -19.13 5.70
C LEU A 136 -9.41 -18.24 6.39
N ALA A 137 -9.76 -17.03 6.85
CA ALA A 137 -8.75 -16.01 7.18
C ALA A 137 -8.85 -15.32 8.55
N TRP A 138 -9.86 -15.59 9.39
CA TRP A 138 -9.93 -14.91 10.70
C TRP A 138 -8.79 -15.34 11.65
N GLU A 139 -8.36 -16.61 11.59
CA GLU A 139 -7.21 -17.12 12.35
C GLU A 139 -5.86 -16.79 11.68
N ALA A 140 -5.84 -16.17 10.50
CA ALA A 140 -4.60 -15.95 9.76
C ALA A 140 -3.71 -14.90 10.43
N CYS A 141 -4.22 -13.71 10.76
CA CYS A 141 -3.37 -12.62 11.27
C CYS A 141 -2.66 -12.94 12.60
N ASN A 142 -3.20 -13.87 13.40
CA ASN A 142 -2.82 -14.07 14.79
C ASN A 142 -2.15 -15.44 15.06
N ASN A 143 -1.79 -16.21 14.03
CA ASN A 143 -1.18 -17.53 14.22
C ASN A 143 -0.03 -17.79 13.21
N PRO A 144 1.24 -17.85 13.67
CA PRO A 144 2.40 -18.06 12.80
C PRO A 144 2.49 -19.47 12.18
N ASP A 145 1.80 -20.48 12.74
CA ASP A 145 1.87 -21.88 12.27
C ASP A 145 1.14 -22.13 10.94
N PHE A 146 0.35 -21.18 10.44
CA PHE A 146 -0.43 -21.34 9.20
C PHE A 146 0.38 -21.26 7.89
N ALA A 147 1.68 -21.56 7.94
CA ALA A 147 2.61 -21.57 6.81
C ALA A 147 2.28 -22.57 5.67
N SER A 148 1.26 -23.43 5.83
CA SER A 148 0.90 -24.49 4.87
C SER A 148 -0.35 -24.23 4.01
N LEU A 149 -1.07 -23.14 4.22
CA LEU A 149 -2.08 -22.64 3.29
C LEU A 149 -1.46 -21.58 2.36
N PRO A 150 -1.91 -21.41 1.10
CA PRO A 150 -1.45 -20.33 0.21
C PRO A 150 -1.93 -18.92 0.62
N PHE A 151 -2.29 -18.78 1.90
CA PHE A 151 -2.80 -17.61 2.60
C PHE A 151 -2.31 -17.62 4.07
N GLY A 152 -1.09 -18.09 4.32
CA GLY A 152 -0.50 -18.03 5.66
C GLY A 152 -0.53 -16.58 6.17
N GLY A 153 -1.02 -16.37 7.38
CA GLY A 153 -1.10 -15.05 7.98
C GLY A 153 0.05 -14.76 8.93
N GLY A 154 -0.06 -13.66 9.67
CA GLY A 154 1.07 -12.96 10.30
C GLY A 154 1.78 -12.02 9.32
N LEU A 155 2.85 -11.37 9.78
CA LEU A 155 3.60 -10.31 9.06
C LEU A 155 4.20 -10.75 7.70
N TYR A 156 4.23 -12.06 7.43
CA TYR A 156 4.75 -12.70 6.23
C TYR A 156 3.68 -13.11 5.21
N ALA A 157 2.43 -12.66 5.40
CA ALA A 157 1.32 -13.00 4.53
C ALA A 157 1.58 -12.67 3.05
N HIS A 158 1.23 -13.62 2.18
CA HIS A 158 1.60 -13.62 0.78
C HIS A 158 0.55 -14.22 -0.16
N LEU A 159 0.65 -13.82 -1.41
CA LEU A 159 -0.12 -14.29 -2.56
C LEU A 159 0.79 -15.18 -3.41
N VAL A 160 0.32 -16.37 -3.79
CA VAL A 160 1.05 -17.26 -4.71
C VAL A 160 0.51 -17.09 -6.12
N ASP A 161 1.27 -16.45 -7.01
CA ASP A 161 0.95 -16.31 -8.43
C ASP A 161 1.77 -17.32 -9.27
N PRO A 162 1.20 -17.94 -10.32
CA PRO A 162 1.90 -18.95 -11.12
C PRO A 162 3.12 -18.42 -11.91
N ASP A 163 3.19 -17.12 -12.19
CA ASP A 163 4.24 -16.51 -13.01
C ASP A 163 5.24 -15.73 -12.15
N PHE A 164 4.74 -14.98 -11.16
CA PHE A 164 5.55 -14.15 -10.27
C PHE A 164 5.97 -14.86 -8.97
N GLY A 165 5.44 -16.06 -8.70
CA GLY A 165 5.78 -16.87 -7.53
C GLY A 165 5.16 -16.35 -6.24
N VAL A 166 5.92 -16.42 -5.14
CA VAL A 166 5.46 -16.00 -3.80
C VAL A 166 5.65 -14.48 -3.65
N LEU A 167 4.52 -13.76 -3.59
CA LEU A 167 4.44 -12.31 -3.51
C LEU A 167 3.85 -11.86 -2.15
N PRO A 168 4.69 -11.50 -1.18
CA PRO A 168 4.20 -11.01 0.11
C PRO A 168 3.56 -9.62 0.00
N TRP A 169 2.51 -9.35 0.78
CA TRP A 169 1.68 -8.13 0.66
C TRP A 169 2.47 -6.81 0.77
N HIS A 170 3.55 -6.82 1.56
CA HIS A 170 4.45 -5.67 1.67
C HIS A 170 5.17 -5.30 0.36
N ARG A 171 5.20 -6.17 -0.67
CA ARG A 171 5.67 -5.83 -2.03
C ARG A 171 4.58 -5.26 -2.94
N PHE A 172 3.31 -5.54 -2.65
CA PHE A 172 2.15 -4.96 -3.36
C PHE A 172 1.83 -3.55 -2.86
N PHE A 173 1.80 -3.36 -1.54
CA PHE A 173 1.35 -2.12 -0.93
C PHE A 173 2.49 -1.32 -0.27
N GLY A 174 3.71 -1.88 -0.23
CA GLY A 174 4.90 -1.24 0.34
C GLY A 174 6.09 -1.19 -0.63
N ALA A 175 7.08 -0.39 -0.25
CA ALA A 175 8.44 -0.30 -0.81
C ALA A 175 8.62 -0.04 -2.33
N ASN A 176 7.56 0.07 -3.14
CA ASN A 176 7.64 0.06 -4.62
C ASN A 176 8.48 -1.12 -5.14
N ALA A 177 8.34 -2.27 -4.48
CA ALA A 177 9.16 -3.45 -4.77
C ALA A 177 8.73 -4.16 -6.07
N MET A 178 7.45 -4.12 -6.42
CA MET A 178 6.89 -4.75 -7.61
C MET A 178 6.32 -3.70 -8.57
N HIS A 179 6.43 -3.91 -9.89
CA HIS A 179 5.88 -2.99 -10.88
C HIS A 179 4.34 -2.89 -10.79
N PRO A 180 3.71 -1.70 -10.83
CA PRO A 180 2.26 -1.57 -10.64
C PRO A 180 1.40 -2.38 -11.61
N VAL A 181 1.88 -2.66 -12.83
CA VAL A 181 1.17 -3.50 -13.80
C VAL A 181 1.23 -4.97 -13.39
N ALA A 182 2.38 -5.43 -12.92
CA ALA A 182 2.55 -6.77 -12.38
C ALA A 182 1.71 -6.96 -11.10
N GLN A 183 1.67 -5.95 -10.22
CA GLN A 183 0.79 -5.93 -9.04
C GLN A 183 -0.68 -6.09 -9.42
N ASN A 184 -1.20 -5.26 -10.33
CA ASN A 184 -2.60 -5.32 -10.77
C ASN A 184 -2.93 -6.66 -11.44
N LEU A 185 -1.98 -7.25 -12.19
CA LEU A 185 -2.18 -8.55 -12.84
C LEU A 185 -2.28 -9.70 -11.82
N ALA A 186 -1.34 -9.79 -10.87
CA ALA A 186 -1.35 -10.81 -9.83
C ALA A 186 -2.56 -10.68 -8.90
N LEU A 187 -2.93 -9.44 -8.53
CA LEU A 187 -4.16 -9.16 -7.76
C LEU A 187 -5.43 -9.58 -8.51
N ALA A 188 -5.57 -9.22 -9.79
CA ALA A 188 -6.73 -9.58 -10.60
C ALA A 188 -6.89 -11.12 -10.69
N ARG A 189 -5.82 -11.84 -11.05
CA ARG A 189 -5.81 -13.31 -11.11
C ARG A 189 -6.17 -13.94 -9.76
N TRP A 190 -5.64 -13.39 -8.67
CA TRP A 190 -5.96 -13.84 -7.32
C TRP A 190 -7.44 -13.64 -6.99
N VAL A 191 -8.01 -12.45 -7.22
CA VAL A 191 -9.46 -12.19 -7.02
C VAL A 191 -10.33 -13.08 -7.90
N GLU A 192 -9.91 -13.38 -9.13
CA GLU A 192 -10.60 -14.36 -10.00
C GLU A 192 -10.52 -15.78 -9.44
N SER A 193 -9.37 -16.20 -8.90
CA SER A 193 -9.15 -17.53 -8.33
C SER A 193 -9.96 -17.79 -7.04
N LEU A 194 -10.40 -16.74 -6.35
CA LEU A 194 -11.33 -16.84 -5.22
C LEU A 194 -12.75 -17.24 -5.65
N GLY A 195 -13.05 -17.21 -6.96
CA GLY A 195 -14.26 -17.80 -7.54
C GLY A 195 -14.15 -19.31 -7.73
N GLY A 196 -15.12 -20.08 -7.23
CA GLY A 196 -15.16 -21.52 -7.48
C GLY A 196 -15.91 -22.32 -6.42
N ARG A 197 -15.60 -23.63 -6.38
CA ARG A 197 -16.15 -24.57 -5.40
C ARG A 197 -15.47 -24.43 -4.06
N LEU A 198 -16.02 -23.59 -3.21
CA LEU A 198 -15.58 -23.50 -1.83
C LEU A 198 -16.21 -24.64 -1.02
N ALA A 199 -15.36 -25.55 -0.55
CA ALA A 199 -15.73 -26.52 0.47
C ALA A 199 -15.63 -25.85 1.84
N LEU A 200 -16.76 -25.35 2.36
CA LEU A 200 -16.81 -24.77 3.71
C LEU A 200 -16.60 -25.85 4.78
N ALA A 201 -16.04 -25.46 5.94
CA ALA A 201 -15.91 -26.33 7.11
C ALA A 201 -17.23 -27.03 7.50
N CYS A 202 -18.37 -26.41 7.18
CA CYS A 202 -19.72 -26.95 7.36
C CYS A 202 -20.13 -28.06 6.37
N LYS A 203 -19.20 -28.63 5.57
CA LYS A 203 -19.42 -29.68 4.54
C LYS A 203 -20.37 -29.29 3.38
N ALA A 204 -20.85 -28.06 3.32
CA ALA A 204 -21.53 -27.53 2.15
C ALA A 204 -20.50 -27.13 1.10
N VAL A 205 -20.56 -27.73 -0.09
CA VAL A 205 -19.89 -27.21 -1.28
C VAL A 205 -20.79 -26.15 -1.87
N ILE A 206 -20.35 -24.89 -1.82
CA ILE A 206 -21.05 -23.78 -2.46
C ILE A 206 -20.27 -23.42 -3.73
N ASP A 207 -20.96 -23.43 -4.86
CA ASP A 207 -20.46 -22.85 -6.12
C ASP A 207 -20.52 -21.32 -5.97
N ILE A 208 -19.42 -20.70 -5.52
CA ILE A 208 -19.31 -19.24 -5.43
C ILE A 208 -18.98 -18.72 -6.85
N PRO A 209 -19.82 -17.85 -7.45
CA PRO A 209 -19.47 -17.26 -8.74
C PRO A 209 -18.17 -16.44 -8.61
N PRO A 210 -17.42 -16.25 -9.71
CA PRO A 210 -16.25 -15.36 -9.71
C PRO A 210 -16.58 -14.04 -9.03
N LEU A 211 -15.73 -13.58 -8.11
CA LEU A 211 -16.07 -12.44 -7.25
C LEU A 211 -16.40 -11.17 -8.05
N LEU A 212 -15.76 -10.97 -9.20
CA LEU A 212 -16.02 -9.87 -10.15
C LEU A 212 -17.33 -10.04 -10.96
N ALA A 213 -18.03 -11.16 -10.84
CA ALA A 213 -19.35 -11.40 -11.44
C ALA A 213 -20.51 -11.14 -10.45
N LEU A 214 -20.20 -10.78 -9.20
CA LEU A 214 -21.19 -10.29 -8.23
C LEU A 214 -21.70 -8.90 -8.67
N PRO A 215 -22.93 -8.51 -8.28
CA PRO A 215 -23.42 -7.16 -8.58
C PRO A 215 -22.61 -6.11 -7.82
N VAL A 216 -22.49 -4.92 -8.42
CA VAL A 216 -21.95 -3.73 -7.74
C VAL A 216 -22.93 -3.28 -6.66
N GLU A 217 -22.51 -3.38 -5.41
CA GLU A 217 -23.30 -2.99 -4.24
C GLU A 217 -22.60 -1.88 -3.47
N PHE A 218 -23.34 -1.13 -2.66
CA PHE A 218 -22.74 -0.19 -1.71
C PHE A 218 -21.85 -0.99 -0.72
N ARG A 219 -20.61 -0.56 -0.52
CA ARG A 219 -19.66 -1.25 0.38
C ARG A 219 -19.16 -0.36 1.51
N ARG A 220 -18.90 0.92 1.22
CA ARG A 220 -18.29 1.84 2.17
C ARG A 220 -18.82 3.26 2.03
N ASN A 221 -18.93 3.94 3.16
CA ASN A 221 -19.15 5.38 3.26
C ASN A 221 -18.03 6.01 4.10
N ILE A 222 -17.45 7.11 3.61
CA ILE A 222 -16.44 7.89 4.34
C ILE A 222 -16.94 9.34 4.40
N THR A 223 -17.13 9.89 5.59
CA THR A 223 -17.54 11.28 5.79
C THR A 223 -16.47 12.05 6.53
N ASP A 224 -15.77 12.91 5.82
CA ASP A 224 -14.79 13.86 6.34
C ASP A 224 -15.49 15.20 6.64
N LEU A 225 -15.26 15.71 7.85
CA LEU A 225 -15.65 17.04 8.31
C LEU A 225 -14.38 17.78 8.74
N SER A 226 -14.24 19.04 8.35
CA SER A 226 -13.11 19.89 8.74
C SER A 226 -13.59 21.32 9.00
N LEU A 227 -13.20 21.91 10.12
CA LEU A 227 -13.58 23.24 10.56
C LEU A 227 -12.34 24.02 10.98
N VAL A 228 -12.08 25.14 10.30
CA VAL A 228 -10.92 26.00 10.59
C VAL A 228 -11.36 27.23 11.40
N LEU A 229 -10.87 27.36 12.63
CA LEU A 229 -11.14 28.49 13.53
C LEU A 229 -9.82 29.06 14.07
N GLY A 230 -9.48 30.29 13.67
CA GLY A 230 -8.40 31.06 14.30
C GLY A 230 -6.99 30.45 14.23
N GLY A 231 -6.69 29.66 13.19
CA GLY A 231 -5.39 28.97 13.04
C GLY A 231 -5.35 27.55 13.63
N LEU A 232 -6.48 27.10 14.17
CA LEU A 232 -6.73 25.71 14.56
C LEU A 232 -7.72 25.06 13.59
N GLN A 233 -7.41 23.86 13.13
CA GLN A 233 -8.24 23.01 12.30
C GLN A 233 -8.69 21.81 13.12
N LEU A 234 -9.97 21.78 13.48
CA LEU A 234 -10.63 20.60 14.00
C LEU A 234 -11.14 19.78 12.80
N GLY A 235 -11.01 18.46 12.84
CA GLY A 235 -11.68 17.61 11.86
C GLY A 235 -12.06 16.24 12.41
N GLY A 236 -12.86 15.52 11.65
CA GLY A 236 -13.26 14.17 11.94
C GLY A 236 -13.63 13.41 10.67
N ARG A 237 -13.31 12.12 10.65
CA ARG A 237 -13.57 11.17 9.58
C ARG A 237 -14.43 10.05 10.17
N MET A 238 -15.68 9.95 9.72
CA MET A 238 -16.56 8.84 10.04
C MET A 238 -16.47 7.79 8.94
N LEU A 239 -16.30 6.53 9.34
CA LEU A 239 -16.14 5.37 8.47
C LEU A 239 -17.30 4.41 8.72
N PHE A 240 -17.95 3.98 7.65
CA PHE A 240 -18.95 2.92 7.69
C PHE A 240 -18.61 1.90 6.61
N ALA A 241 -18.44 0.64 7.00
CA ALA A 241 -18.10 -0.48 6.13
C ALA A 241 -19.09 -1.64 6.34
N ASN A 242 -19.06 -2.62 5.44
CA ASN A 242 -19.93 -3.81 5.46
C ASN A 242 -21.44 -3.49 5.46
N LEU A 243 -21.80 -2.33 4.94
CA LEU A 243 -23.19 -1.96 4.68
C LEU A 243 -23.73 -2.85 3.56
N ASN A 244 -24.53 -3.86 3.92
CA ASN A 244 -25.23 -4.75 2.98
C ASN A 244 -24.35 -5.81 2.26
N ILE A 245 -23.61 -6.63 3.02
CA ILE A 245 -23.05 -7.90 2.50
C ILE A 245 -24.17 -8.96 2.40
N PHE A 246 -24.14 -9.77 1.34
CA PHE A 246 -25.18 -10.75 1.01
C PHE A 246 -25.49 -11.74 2.13
N ASN A 247 -26.79 -11.79 2.49
CA ASN A 247 -27.38 -12.79 3.39
C ASN A 247 -27.42 -14.23 2.80
N ILE A 248 -26.63 -14.52 1.76
CA ILE A 248 -26.54 -15.85 1.10
C ILE A 248 -25.95 -16.89 2.05
N LEU A 249 -25.12 -16.45 3.00
CA LEU A 249 -24.57 -17.30 4.07
C LEU A 249 -25.38 -17.23 5.39
N ALA A 250 -26.64 -16.79 5.40
CA ALA A 250 -27.46 -16.70 6.63
C ALA A 250 -27.52 -17.99 7.49
N ASN A 251 -27.30 -19.16 6.88
CA ASN A 251 -27.26 -20.45 7.57
C ASN A 251 -25.87 -20.83 8.14
N CYS A 252 -24.80 -20.15 7.70
CA CYS A 252 -23.45 -20.22 8.26
C CYS A 252 -23.20 -18.90 8.98
N ARG A 253 -23.53 -18.85 10.27
CA ARG A 253 -23.67 -17.68 11.17
C ARG A 253 -22.43 -16.76 11.25
N LEU A 254 -22.09 -16.13 10.14
CA LEU A 254 -21.20 -14.98 10.02
C LEU A 254 -22.09 -13.75 10.11
N ASP A 255 -22.26 -13.26 11.33
CA ASP A 255 -22.88 -11.95 11.55
C ASP A 255 -21.94 -10.89 10.97
N THR A 256 -22.13 -10.52 9.70
CA THR A 256 -21.44 -9.38 9.09
C THR A 256 -22.02 -8.10 9.67
N VAL A 257 -21.62 -7.81 10.91
CA VAL A 257 -22.00 -6.59 11.63
C VAL A 257 -21.55 -5.39 10.79
N THR A 258 -22.45 -4.42 10.62
CA THR A 258 -22.10 -3.13 10.03
C THR A 258 -20.98 -2.52 10.87
N ALA A 259 -19.78 -2.48 10.32
CA ALA A 259 -18.63 -1.96 11.02
C ALA A 259 -18.66 -0.43 10.90
N SER A 260 -18.53 0.27 12.02
CA SER A 260 -18.41 1.72 12.06
C SER A 260 -17.25 2.15 12.94
N GLY A 261 -16.51 3.15 12.48
CA GLY A 261 -15.40 3.73 13.21
C GLY A 261 -15.31 5.23 12.95
N VAL A 262 -14.63 5.95 13.83
CA VAL A 262 -14.43 7.40 13.74
C VAL A 262 -12.98 7.72 14.07
N MET A 263 -12.34 8.49 13.20
CA MET A 263 -11.11 9.21 13.54
C MET A 263 -11.46 10.67 13.79
N VAL A 264 -10.99 11.24 14.90
CA VAL A 264 -11.09 12.68 15.20
C VAL A 264 -9.68 13.23 15.23
N TYR A 265 -9.45 14.41 14.63
CA TYR A 265 -8.16 15.07 14.68
C TYR A 265 -8.26 16.54 15.06
N LEU A 266 -7.23 17.02 15.76
CA LEU A 266 -7.06 18.41 16.14
C LEU A 266 -5.68 18.85 15.68
N GLU A 267 -5.63 19.78 14.71
CA GLU A 267 -4.39 20.35 14.19
C GLU A 267 -4.31 21.84 14.51
N GLY A 268 -3.18 22.31 15.03
CA GLY A 268 -2.95 23.71 15.35
C GLY A 268 -1.60 24.18 14.82
N GLN A 269 -1.58 25.35 14.17
CA GLN A 269 -0.35 25.98 13.71
C GLN A 269 0.05 27.16 14.61
N THR A 270 1.26 27.12 15.13
CA THR A 270 1.86 28.23 15.89
C THR A 270 2.31 29.37 14.98
N VAL A 271 2.52 30.57 15.55
CA VAL A 271 3.02 31.75 14.81
C VAL A 271 4.41 31.51 14.17
N SER A 272 5.21 30.60 14.72
CA SER A 272 6.50 30.18 14.16
C SER A 272 6.39 29.13 13.05
N GLY A 273 5.18 28.69 12.69
CA GLY A 273 4.93 27.70 11.64
C GLY A 273 5.02 26.24 12.08
N VAL A 274 5.34 25.96 13.35
CA VAL A 274 5.27 24.60 13.93
C VAL A 274 3.80 24.16 13.95
N ILE A 275 3.54 22.98 13.41
CA ILE A 275 2.21 22.36 13.37
C ILE A 275 2.19 21.23 14.40
N VAL A 276 1.19 21.19 15.26
CA VAL A 276 0.93 20.08 16.18
C VAL A 276 -0.42 19.48 15.80
N ARG A 277 -0.48 18.16 15.61
CA ARG A 277 -1.69 17.41 15.26
C ARG A 277 -1.82 16.20 16.18
N GLY A 278 -2.93 16.07 16.88
CA GLY A 278 -3.36 14.83 17.52
C GLY A 278 -4.45 14.16 16.69
N GLU A 279 -4.46 12.84 16.61
CA GLU A 279 -5.53 12.01 16.05
C GLU A 279 -5.93 10.93 17.05
N LEU A 280 -7.23 10.70 17.21
CA LEU A 280 -7.81 9.62 18.02
C LEU A 280 -8.70 8.76 17.12
N TRP A 281 -8.54 7.45 17.20
CA TRP A 281 -9.24 6.47 16.37
C TRP A 281 -10.09 5.54 17.25
N LEU A 282 -11.40 5.48 16.97
CA LEU A 282 -12.40 4.71 17.72
C LEU A 282 -13.08 3.72 16.76
N GLY A 283 -12.97 2.41 16.99
CA GLY A 283 -13.49 1.37 16.10
C GLY A 283 -12.90 1.40 14.68
N ALA A 284 -11.77 2.07 14.52
CA ALA A 284 -11.06 2.30 13.26
C ALA A 284 -9.57 2.28 13.52
N LYS A 285 -8.80 1.94 12.50
CA LYS A 285 -7.33 1.90 12.54
C LYS A 285 -6.75 2.45 11.24
N GLN A 286 -5.44 2.70 11.23
CA GLN A 286 -4.75 2.92 9.98
C GLN A 286 -4.70 1.63 9.14
N GLY A 287 -5.02 1.75 7.86
CA GLY A 287 -5.19 0.61 6.98
C GLY A 287 -5.46 1.01 5.53
N LEU A 288 -5.62 0.00 4.68
CA LEU A 288 -5.89 0.14 3.26
C LEU A 288 -7.14 -0.66 2.92
N ALA A 289 -8.17 0.03 2.43
CA ALA A 289 -9.32 -0.62 1.82
C ALA A 289 -9.09 -0.83 0.31
N CYS A 290 -9.32 -2.04 -0.14
CA CYS A 290 -9.28 -2.48 -1.54
C CYS A 290 -10.71 -2.78 -2.01
N PHE A 291 -11.06 -2.33 -3.22
CA PHE A 291 -12.32 -2.64 -3.89
C PHE A 291 -12.04 -3.29 -5.25
N GLY A 292 -12.99 -4.04 -5.82
CA GLY A 292 -12.83 -4.62 -7.15
C GLY A 292 -11.61 -5.56 -7.23
N GLU A 293 -10.63 -5.18 -8.03
CA GLU A 293 -9.34 -5.88 -8.22
C GLU A 293 -8.19 -5.21 -7.45
N CYS A 294 -8.50 -4.24 -6.59
CA CYS A 294 -7.57 -3.39 -5.88
C CYS A 294 -6.57 -2.63 -6.76
N LYS A 295 -7.05 -2.04 -7.86
CA LYS A 295 -6.25 -1.08 -8.65
C LYS A 295 -5.96 0.20 -7.84
N PRO A 296 -4.96 1.02 -8.22
CA PRO A 296 -4.65 2.27 -7.52
C PRO A 296 -5.82 3.26 -7.34
N LEU A 297 -6.79 3.28 -8.26
CA LEU A 297 -8.03 4.09 -8.13
C LEU A 297 -9.14 3.40 -7.30
N GLU A 298 -9.04 2.07 -7.14
CA GLU A 298 -9.92 1.21 -6.34
C GLU A 298 -9.33 0.99 -4.92
N ARG A 299 -8.43 1.88 -4.48
CA ARG A 299 -7.77 1.87 -3.16
C ARG A 299 -8.20 3.07 -2.34
N SER A 300 -8.63 2.84 -1.10
CA SER A 300 -8.89 3.85 -0.07
C SER A 300 -7.84 3.73 1.04
N PRO A 301 -6.71 4.45 0.96
CA PRO A 301 -5.64 4.36 1.95
C PRO A 301 -5.93 5.14 3.24
N ASN A 302 -5.11 4.88 4.25
CA ASN A 302 -5.04 5.55 5.56
C ASN A 302 -6.25 5.34 6.49
N ALA A 303 -7.09 4.32 6.29
CA ALA A 303 -8.21 4.03 7.19
C ALA A 303 -8.83 2.65 6.91
N MET A 304 -9.12 1.91 7.97
CA MET A 304 -9.99 0.72 7.96
C MET A 304 -10.90 0.69 9.19
N VAL A 305 -11.85 -0.25 9.24
CA VAL A 305 -12.78 -0.41 10.36
C VAL A 305 -12.55 -1.77 11.04
N THR A 306 -12.32 -1.78 12.36
CA THR A 306 -11.92 -2.99 13.11
C THR A 306 -13.08 -3.86 13.56
N GLY A 307 -14.32 -3.34 13.51
CA GLY A 307 -15.51 -4.04 14.00
C GLY A 307 -15.76 -3.94 15.51
N GLY A 308 -14.76 -3.52 16.31
CA GLY A 308 -14.91 -3.28 17.75
C GLY A 308 -15.88 -2.15 18.11
N GLY A 309 -16.26 -1.31 17.13
CA GLY A 309 -17.23 -0.23 17.30
C GLY A 309 -16.66 0.99 18.02
N LEU A 310 -17.49 2.02 18.21
CA LEU A 310 -17.06 3.32 18.72
C LEU A 310 -16.65 3.33 20.21
N GLU A 311 -16.82 2.21 20.90
CA GLU A 311 -16.44 2.03 22.30
C GLU A 311 -14.99 1.54 22.45
N ASN A 312 -14.34 1.05 21.38
CA ASN A 312 -12.94 0.61 21.40
C ASN A 312 -11.98 1.70 20.84
N PRO A 313 -11.11 2.31 21.66
CA PRO A 313 -10.10 3.25 21.20
C PRO A 313 -8.85 2.51 20.70
N GLU A 314 -8.81 2.23 19.40
CA GLU A 314 -7.77 1.40 18.79
C GLU A 314 -6.40 2.13 18.71
N GLU A 315 -6.37 3.42 18.34
CA GLU A 315 -5.11 4.15 18.10
C GLU A 315 -5.20 5.62 18.53
N GLU A 316 -4.10 6.18 19.03
CA GLU A 316 -3.87 7.63 19.10
C GLU A 316 -2.55 7.98 18.40
N LYS A 317 -2.49 9.11 17.69
CA LYS A 317 -1.30 9.54 16.94
C LYS A 317 -0.98 11.01 17.19
N LEU A 318 0.29 11.28 17.49
CA LEU A 318 0.81 12.63 17.69
C LEU A 318 1.82 12.98 16.59
N TYR A 319 1.61 14.11 15.93
CA TYR A 319 2.53 14.68 14.97
C TYR A 319 2.96 16.09 15.42
N ILE A 320 4.26 16.36 15.37
CA ILE A 320 4.82 17.72 15.50
C ILE A 320 5.67 17.97 14.27
N LYS A 321 5.34 18.97 13.45
CA LYS A 321 6.02 19.24 12.17
C LYS A 321 6.60 20.67 12.14
N ASN A 322 7.68 20.86 11.39
CA ASN A 322 8.41 22.12 11.23
C ASN A 322 9.09 22.66 12.50
N LEU A 323 9.41 21.83 13.49
CA LEU A 323 10.09 22.28 14.70
C LEU A 323 11.55 22.64 14.39
N MET A 324 11.89 23.93 14.42
CA MET A 324 13.26 24.40 14.12
C MET A 324 14.11 24.48 15.39
N ILE A 325 15.18 23.68 15.47
CA ILE A 325 16.17 23.71 16.56
C ILE A 325 17.56 23.90 15.95
N ALA A 326 18.29 24.92 16.39
CA ALA A 326 19.64 25.24 15.90
C ALA A 326 19.80 25.33 14.36
N GLY A 327 18.73 25.67 13.63
CA GLY A 327 18.71 25.74 12.17
C GLY A 327 18.41 24.41 11.45
N VAL A 328 18.22 23.32 12.19
CA VAL A 328 17.74 22.03 11.70
C VAL A 328 16.23 21.95 11.91
N ARG A 329 15.50 21.41 10.92
CA ARG A 329 14.08 21.09 11.03
C ARG A 329 13.91 19.69 11.62
N HIS A 330 13.02 19.57 12.58
CA HIS A 330 12.58 18.32 13.18
C HIS A 330 11.08 18.15 12.93
N ASP A 331 10.69 16.97 12.45
CA ASP A 331 9.33 16.48 12.50
C ASP A 331 9.32 15.24 13.41
N LEU A 332 8.42 15.19 14.38
CA LEU A 332 8.15 14.06 15.27
C LEU A 332 6.83 13.41 14.85
N TYR A 333 6.79 12.10 14.94
CA TYR A 333 5.59 11.28 14.85
C TYR A 333 5.64 10.23 15.96
N ALA A 334 4.52 10.01 16.66
CA ALA A 334 4.38 8.95 17.65
C ALA A 334 3.03 8.26 17.48
N GLU A 335 3.02 6.94 17.57
CA GLU A 335 1.84 6.07 17.53
C GLU A 335 1.64 5.46 18.91
N PHE A 336 0.40 5.47 19.39
CA PHE A 336 -0.04 4.90 20.65
C PHE A 336 -1.23 3.96 20.40
N HIS A 337 -1.39 2.95 21.24
CA HIS A 337 -2.49 1.99 21.18
C HIS A 337 -3.03 1.81 22.60
N PHE A 338 -4.34 1.82 22.76
CA PHE A 338 -5.00 1.80 24.06
C PHE A 338 -6.02 0.66 24.12
N ASP A 339 -5.55 -0.56 24.36
CA ASP A 339 -6.49 -1.63 24.68
C ASP A 339 -7.11 -1.39 26.07
N ILE A 340 -8.34 -0.87 26.09
CA ILE A 340 -9.15 -0.65 27.30
C ILE A 340 -10.03 -1.88 27.59
N THR A 341 -10.02 -2.90 26.74
CA THR A 341 -10.77 -4.16 26.97
C THR A 341 -10.09 -5.08 28.00
N ASP A 342 -8.90 -4.71 28.47
CA ASP A 342 -8.06 -5.36 29.50
C ASP A 342 -8.65 -5.34 30.95
N TYR A 343 -9.99 -5.38 31.06
CA TYR A 343 -10.71 -5.71 32.30
C TYR A 343 -11.02 -7.22 32.42
N GLY A 344 -10.39 -8.05 31.59
CA GLY A 344 -10.38 -9.51 31.71
C GLY A 344 -9.45 -10.00 32.84
N PRO A 345 -9.52 -11.29 33.22
CA PRO A 345 -8.49 -11.90 34.06
C PRO A 345 -7.13 -11.91 33.33
N PRO A 346 -5.99 -11.83 34.05
CA PRO A 346 -4.67 -11.61 33.46
C PRO A 346 -4.15 -12.75 32.56
N GLU A 347 -4.83 -13.88 32.47
CA GLU A 347 -4.43 -15.10 31.73
C GLU A 347 -5.14 -15.21 30.36
N GLY A 348 -5.62 -14.09 29.80
CA GLY A 348 -6.33 -14.05 28.51
C GLY A 348 -5.42 -13.71 27.31
N PRO A 349 -5.51 -14.41 26.16
CA PRO A 349 -4.67 -14.20 24.97
C PRO A 349 -5.02 -12.94 24.15
N ASN A 350 -5.54 -11.90 24.83
CA ASN A 350 -6.04 -10.67 24.21
C ASN A 350 -5.23 -9.43 24.64
N ARG A 351 -4.03 -9.58 25.20
CA ARG A 351 -3.18 -8.42 25.59
C ARG A 351 -2.46 -7.80 24.39
N PHE A 352 -3.20 -7.24 23.43
CA PHE A 352 -2.63 -6.63 22.23
C PHE A 352 -2.32 -5.14 22.39
N GLN A 353 -1.58 -4.80 23.45
CA GLN A 353 -0.70 -3.62 23.39
C GLN A 353 0.45 -3.93 22.40
N CYS A 354 1.12 -2.91 21.90
CA CYS A 354 1.78 -2.99 20.60
C CYS A 354 2.91 -4.03 20.49
N MET A 355 2.69 -5.07 19.68
CA MET A 355 3.65 -6.12 19.30
C MET A 355 4.93 -5.64 18.56
N ILE A 356 5.18 -4.33 18.49
CA ILE A 356 6.45 -3.74 18.03
C ILE A 356 7.48 -3.74 19.19
N ASP A 357 7.04 -3.99 20.43
CA ASP A 357 7.84 -3.82 21.65
C ASP A 357 8.64 -5.07 22.07
N GLN A 358 8.66 -6.12 21.25
CA GLN A 358 9.33 -7.38 21.59
C GLN A 358 10.84 -7.29 21.30
N VAL A 359 11.63 -7.44 22.36
CA VAL A 359 13.10 -7.52 22.30
C VAL A 359 13.48 -8.99 22.15
N ASP A 360 13.71 -9.40 20.90
CA ASP A 360 14.35 -10.67 20.49
C ASP A 360 15.78 -10.71 21.09
N ASN A 361 15.88 -11.23 22.31
CA ASN A 361 17.00 -11.08 23.24
C ASN A 361 18.09 -12.13 22.98
N ASP A 362 17.71 -13.28 22.43
CA ASP A 362 18.62 -14.33 21.97
C ASP A 362 18.95 -14.21 20.45
N ASN A 363 18.13 -13.47 19.69
CA ASN A 363 18.23 -13.22 18.26
C ASN A 363 18.09 -14.49 17.40
N ASP A 364 17.11 -15.34 17.68
CA ASP A 364 16.66 -16.39 16.78
C ASP A 364 15.54 -15.91 15.81
N GLY A 365 14.82 -14.84 16.19
CA GLY A 365 13.76 -14.19 15.41
C GLY A 365 12.33 -14.49 15.87
N TRP A 366 12.16 -15.10 17.05
CA TRP A 366 10.88 -15.41 17.70
C TRP A 366 10.67 -14.50 18.93
N PHE A 367 9.52 -14.61 19.60
CA PHE A 367 9.06 -13.74 20.70
C PHE A 367 7.81 -14.37 21.38
N ALA A 368 7.52 -14.06 22.67
CA ALA A 368 6.37 -14.57 23.48
C ALA A 368 6.48 -15.74 24.52
N GLU A 369 7.57 -15.85 25.29
CA GLU A 369 8.09 -17.18 25.64
C GLU A 369 9.03 -17.12 26.93
N ASP A 370 9.60 -18.23 27.45
CA ASP A 370 10.26 -18.34 28.80
C ASP A 370 11.83 -18.27 28.91
N PRO A 371 12.42 -17.58 29.91
CA PRO A 371 13.85 -17.24 29.97
C PRO A 371 14.83 -18.45 30.01
N LEU A 372 15.50 -18.74 28.89
CA LEU A 372 16.69 -19.60 28.63
C LEU A 372 17.24 -20.51 29.78
N ASN A 373 16.34 -21.26 30.41
CA ASN A 373 16.58 -22.12 31.58
C ASN A 373 16.15 -23.58 31.33
N SER A 374 15.56 -23.86 30.15
CA SER A 374 14.96 -25.13 29.73
C SER A 374 13.83 -25.62 30.66
N ILE A 375 13.03 -24.68 31.16
CA ILE A 375 11.77 -24.86 31.89
C ILE A 375 10.68 -24.13 31.10
N ASP A 376 9.56 -24.82 30.95
CA ASP A 376 8.25 -24.32 30.53
C ASP A 376 7.63 -23.72 31.80
N ASP A 377 7.99 -22.47 32.10
CA ASP A 377 7.64 -21.73 33.32
C ASP A 377 6.19 -21.19 33.26
N ASP A 378 5.62 -21.00 32.05
CA ASP A 378 4.21 -20.62 31.83
C ASP A 378 3.26 -21.82 31.52
N ASN A 379 3.81 -22.98 31.10
CA ASN A 379 3.12 -24.25 30.82
C ASN A 379 2.23 -24.22 29.54
N ASP A 380 2.61 -23.48 28.49
CA ASP A 380 1.97 -23.58 27.18
C ASP A 380 2.46 -24.78 26.32
N GLY A 381 3.67 -25.30 26.63
CA GLY A 381 4.28 -26.47 26.01
C GLY A 381 5.58 -26.23 25.23
N PHE A 382 6.10 -25.00 25.21
CA PHE A 382 7.41 -24.65 24.64
C PHE A 382 8.49 -24.44 25.74
N PHE A 383 9.73 -24.12 25.38
CA PHE A 383 10.88 -23.93 26.29
C PHE A 383 11.92 -22.97 25.64
N ASP A 384 12.66 -22.18 26.44
CA ASP A 384 13.89 -21.41 26.09
C ASP A 384 13.84 -20.20 25.10
N GLU A 385 13.40 -19.03 25.59
CA GLU A 385 12.39 -18.27 24.85
C GLU A 385 12.13 -16.84 25.54
N ASP A 386 11.40 -15.83 24.97
CA ASP A 386 11.35 -14.38 25.40
C ASP A 386 10.03 -13.71 25.95
N ASP A 387 10.05 -13.20 27.20
CA ASP A 387 8.92 -12.75 28.07
C ASP A 387 8.12 -11.48 27.62
N TRP A 388 6.79 -11.42 27.87
CA TRP A 388 5.85 -10.33 27.47
C TRP A 388 5.86 -9.09 28.40
N ASP A 389 7.03 -8.72 28.94
CA ASP A 389 7.09 -7.90 30.15
C ASP A 389 7.04 -6.37 29.93
N VAL A 390 6.77 -5.89 28.70
CA VAL A 390 6.62 -4.44 28.42
C VAL A 390 5.28 -4.09 27.76
N THR A 391 4.32 -3.73 28.61
CA THR A 391 3.05 -3.10 28.20
C THR A 391 3.23 -1.58 28.08
N SER A 392 3.76 -1.12 26.95
CA SER A 392 3.82 0.31 26.62
C SER A 392 2.63 0.74 25.77
N ALA A 393 1.91 1.77 26.19
CA ALA A 393 0.91 2.42 25.36
C ALA A 393 1.54 3.18 24.18
N LEU A 394 2.83 3.51 24.24
CA LEU A 394 3.60 4.03 23.12
C LEU A 394 4.10 2.84 22.28
N CYS A 395 3.86 2.88 20.97
CA CYS A 395 4.15 1.76 20.07
C CYS A 395 5.34 2.02 19.16
N PHE A 396 5.46 3.27 18.70
CA PHE A 396 6.40 3.66 17.67
C PHE A 396 6.68 5.15 17.76
N VAL A 397 7.94 5.54 17.61
CA VAL A 397 8.34 6.94 17.43
C VAL A 397 9.17 7.08 16.16
N GLN A 398 8.83 8.06 15.32
CA GLN A 398 9.68 8.49 14.22
C GLN A 398 10.13 9.94 14.42
N VAL A 399 11.44 10.17 14.33
CA VAL A 399 12.05 11.51 14.34
C VAL A 399 12.68 11.75 12.97
N ARG A 400 12.09 12.63 12.17
CA ARG A 400 12.64 13.08 10.88
C ARG A 400 13.33 14.42 11.06
N GLN A 401 14.65 14.42 10.91
CA GLN A 401 15.50 15.60 10.92
C GLN A 401 15.81 16.00 9.47
N SER A 402 15.93 17.30 9.18
CA SER A 402 16.37 17.78 7.86
C SER A 402 17.00 19.16 7.92
N GLY A 403 17.92 19.44 7.00
CA GLY A 403 18.62 20.72 6.97
C GLY A 403 19.58 20.83 5.80
N ARG A 404 20.38 21.89 5.81
CA ARG A 404 21.37 22.17 4.77
C ARG A 404 22.71 22.59 5.39
N ILE A 405 23.77 21.87 5.06
CA ILE A 405 25.12 22.15 5.57
C ILE A 405 25.79 23.17 4.64
N ALA A 406 25.98 24.39 5.15
CA ALA A 406 26.77 25.43 4.50
C ALA A 406 28.27 25.22 4.77
N PRO A 407 29.18 25.65 3.85
CA PRO A 407 28.91 26.32 2.57
C PRO A 407 28.64 25.35 1.41
N TRP A 408 28.87 24.04 1.59
CA TRP A 408 28.76 23.03 0.52
C TRP A 408 27.35 22.93 -0.09
N GLY A 409 26.33 23.40 0.63
CA GLY A 409 24.96 23.39 0.17
C GLY A 409 24.33 22.00 0.16
N LEU A 410 24.98 21.03 0.84
CA LEU A 410 24.54 19.66 1.01
C LEU A 410 23.24 19.64 1.82
N ASN A 411 22.16 19.22 1.18
CA ASN A 411 20.90 18.95 1.86
C ASN A 411 21.00 17.58 2.54
N PHE A 412 20.44 17.45 3.74
CA PHE A 412 20.31 16.17 4.42
C PHE A 412 18.90 15.99 4.98
N GLN A 413 18.49 14.74 5.07
CA GLN A 413 17.35 14.27 5.82
C GLN A 413 17.76 13.00 6.55
N LEU A 414 17.37 12.85 7.81
CA LEU A 414 17.66 11.68 8.61
C LEU A 414 16.40 11.29 9.38
N THR A 415 15.87 10.11 9.09
CA THR A 415 14.71 9.54 9.77
C THR A 415 15.18 8.49 10.76
N TRP A 416 14.88 8.66 12.04
CA TRP A 416 15.12 7.68 13.11
C TRP A 416 13.77 7.03 13.47
N ASN A 417 13.74 5.71 13.66
CA ASN A 417 12.56 4.93 14.00
C ASN A 417 12.82 4.15 15.29
N PHE A 418 11.95 4.28 16.29
CA PHE A 418 12.06 3.65 17.60
C PHE A 418 10.81 2.83 17.95
N ASN A 419 10.94 1.80 18.79
CA ASN A 419 9.82 1.02 19.37
C ASN A 419 9.14 1.77 20.54
N GLY A 420 8.29 1.06 21.28
CA GLY A 420 7.62 1.56 22.48
C GLY A 420 8.56 1.89 23.65
N GLN A 421 9.64 1.12 23.80
CA GLN A 421 10.73 1.34 24.76
C GLN A 421 11.71 2.46 24.39
N LEU A 422 11.60 3.05 23.19
CA LEU A 422 12.53 4.03 22.61
C LEU A 422 13.89 3.45 22.17
N ASP A 423 14.00 2.14 21.96
CA ASP A 423 15.13 1.51 21.27
C ASP A 423 15.13 1.86 19.78
N LEU A 424 16.31 2.15 19.23
CA LEU A 424 16.45 2.55 17.85
C LEU A 424 16.40 1.34 16.91
N LEU A 425 15.22 1.05 16.35
CA LEU A 425 14.99 -0.03 15.38
C LEU A 425 15.76 0.19 14.07
N SER A 426 15.63 1.39 13.50
CA SER A 426 16.29 1.74 12.24
C SER A 426 16.50 3.24 12.05
N ALA A 427 17.48 3.60 11.21
CA ALA A 427 17.67 4.96 10.75
C ALA A 427 17.88 5.01 9.23
N VAL A 428 17.32 6.02 8.56
CA VAL A 428 17.44 6.24 7.12
C VAL A 428 17.97 7.64 6.86
N GLY A 429 19.22 7.73 6.39
CA GLY A 429 19.89 8.98 6.04
C GLY A 429 19.89 9.22 4.54
N ILE A 430 19.26 10.30 4.08
CA ILE A 430 19.32 10.79 2.70
C ILE A 430 20.21 12.02 2.68
N THR A 431 21.21 12.04 1.80
CA THR A 431 22.04 13.22 1.54
C THR A 431 21.98 13.58 0.06
N GLU A 432 21.87 14.87 -0.25
CA GLU A 432 21.75 15.39 -1.61
C GLU A 432 22.70 16.57 -1.80
N LEU A 433 23.61 16.43 -2.77
CA LEU A 433 24.56 17.45 -3.19
C LEU A 433 24.19 17.95 -4.58
N ARG A 434 23.92 19.26 -4.71
CA ARG A 434 23.61 19.90 -6.00
C ARG A 434 24.72 20.85 -6.43
N ILE A 435 25.29 20.62 -7.60
CA ILE A 435 26.33 21.44 -8.24
C ILE A 435 25.83 21.83 -9.63
N GLY A 436 25.27 23.03 -9.74
CA GLY A 436 24.61 23.51 -10.96
C GLY A 436 23.38 22.68 -11.33
N GLU A 437 23.43 22.05 -12.50
CA GLU A 437 22.40 21.16 -13.05
C GLU A 437 22.60 19.68 -12.65
N ILE A 438 23.69 19.36 -11.96
CA ILE A 438 23.97 18.00 -11.47
C ILE A 438 23.52 17.89 -10.01
N THR A 439 22.73 16.86 -9.72
CA THR A 439 22.34 16.47 -8.35
C THR A 439 22.82 15.04 -8.10
N ALA A 440 23.63 14.84 -7.05
CA ALA A 440 24.00 13.52 -6.55
C ALA A 440 23.26 13.27 -5.23
N GLN A 441 22.62 12.10 -5.11
CA GLN A 441 21.87 11.69 -3.94
C GLN A 441 22.40 10.34 -3.43
N SER A 442 22.56 10.19 -2.12
CA SER A 442 22.78 8.88 -1.50
C SER A 442 21.80 8.64 -0.36
N THR A 443 21.26 7.42 -0.30
CA THR A 443 20.42 6.94 0.79
C THR A 443 21.18 5.85 1.52
N TRP A 444 21.29 6.01 2.83
CA TRP A 444 21.92 5.11 3.77
C TRP A 444 20.85 4.54 4.69
N VAL A 445 20.90 3.25 4.97
CA VAL A 445 20.00 2.60 5.94
C VAL A 445 20.87 1.97 7.01
N PHE A 446 20.49 2.19 8.26
CA PHE A 446 21.09 1.61 9.45
C PHE A 446 19.99 0.81 10.14
N TRP A 447 20.31 -0.40 10.58
CA TRP A 447 19.42 -1.23 11.39
C TRP A 447 20.16 -1.65 12.65
N SER A 448 19.42 -1.82 13.75
CA SER A 448 19.94 -2.58 14.88
C SER A 448 20.18 -4.03 14.45
N SER A 449 21.18 -4.67 15.03
CA SER A 449 21.38 -6.11 14.96
C SER A 449 21.28 -6.69 16.36
N ALA A 450 21.08 -8.00 16.48
CA ALA A 450 21.23 -8.85 17.68
C ALA A 450 22.06 -8.22 18.82
N GLN A 451 23.28 -7.79 18.48
CA GLN A 451 24.29 -7.33 19.43
C GLN A 451 24.17 -5.84 19.77
N GLN A 452 22.99 -5.24 19.56
CA GLN A 452 22.69 -3.80 19.62
C GLN A 452 23.65 -2.94 18.78
N ALA A 453 24.33 -3.55 17.80
CA ALA A 453 25.31 -2.91 16.94
C ALA A 453 24.63 -2.42 15.65
N PHE A 454 24.76 -1.13 15.36
CA PHE A 454 24.21 -0.55 14.13
C PHE A 454 25.03 -0.94 12.90
N THR A 455 24.45 -1.78 12.05
CA THR A 455 25.03 -2.06 10.73
C THR A 455 24.46 -1.06 9.73
N GLY A 456 25.35 -0.29 9.10
CA GLY A 456 25.01 0.68 8.06
C GLY A 456 25.29 0.14 6.66
N GLY A 457 24.33 0.25 5.76
CA GLY A 457 24.49 -0.05 4.34
C GLY A 457 24.13 1.15 3.46
N LEU A 458 24.88 1.35 2.38
CA LEU A 458 24.40 2.19 1.28
C LEU A 458 23.21 1.48 0.64
N SER A 459 22.07 2.18 0.52
CA SER A 459 20.81 1.68 -0.04
C SER A 459 20.54 2.18 -1.43
N ARG A 460 20.92 3.43 -1.73
CA ARG A 460 20.73 4.05 -3.04
C ARG A 460 21.85 5.03 -3.33
N LEU A 461 22.33 5.04 -4.56
CA LEU A 461 23.21 6.07 -5.09
C LEU A 461 22.63 6.54 -6.43
N GLY A 462 22.15 7.78 -6.47
CA GLY A 462 21.55 8.42 -7.65
C GLY A 462 22.38 9.60 -8.13
N ILE A 463 22.44 9.79 -9.44
CA ILE A 463 22.96 10.99 -10.10
C ILE A 463 21.93 11.43 -11.13
N ALA A 464 21.52 12.69 -11.05
CA ALA A 464 20.66 13.34 -12.02
C ALA A 464 21.37 14.53 -12.66
N LEU A 465 21.16 14.69 -13.97
CA LEU A 465 21.55 15.84 -14.79
C LEU A 465 20.24 16.46 -15.31
N ASP A 466 19.96 17.70 -14.94
CA ASP A 466 18.65 18.36 -15.14
C ASP A 466 18.78 19.73 -15.89
N PRO A 467 19.37 19.78 -17.10
CA PRO A 467 19.36 20.97 -17.94
C PRO A 467 17.96 21.34 -18.47
N PRO A 468 17.74 22.59 -18.91
CA PRO A 468 16.45 23.02 -19.45
C PRO A 468 15.95 22.14 -20.60
N GLY A 469 14.84 21.43 -20.35
CA GLY A 469 14.13 20.62 -21.34
C GLY A 469 14.53 19.15 -21.44
N VAL A 470 15.62 18.71 -20.78
CA VAL A 470 16.02 17.28 -20.72
C VAL A 470 16.55 16.95 -19.33
N LYS A 471 16.00 15.92 -18.70
CA LYS A 471 16.46 15.35 -17.44
C LYS A 471 16.90 13.92 -17.66
N LEU A 472 18.12 13.60 -17.26
CA LEU A 472 18.64 12.24 -17.20
C LEU A 472 18.90 11.88 -15.74
N ALA A 473 18.42 10.73 -15.29
CA ALA A 473 18.65 10.22 -13.95
C ALA A 473 19.16 8.78 -14.04
N LEU A 474 20.26 8.49 -13.35
CA LEU A 474 20.79 7.15 -13.15
C LEU A 474 20.79 6.86 -11.65
N SER A 475 20.32 5.68 -11.25
CA SER A 475 20.37 5.25 -9.86
C SER A 475 20.78 3.78 -9.77
N ALA A 476 21.70 3.47 -8.85
CA ALA A 476 21.89 2.13 -8.33
C ALA A 476 21.14 2.02 -6.99
N VAL A 477 20.28 1.02 -6.86
CA VAL A 477 19.66 0.61 -5.60
C VAL A 477 20.38 -0.65 -5.14
N PHE A 478 20.91 -0.61 -3.93
CA PHE A 478 21.66 -1.69 -3.29
C PHE A 478 20.72 -2.46 -2.38
N CYS A 479 20.97 -3.76 -2.20
CA CYS A 479 20.11 -4.55 -1.36
C CYS A 479 20.40 -4.35 0.12
N THR A 480 19.52 -3.63 0.82
CA THR A 480 19.61 -3.45 2.28
C THR A 480 18.84 -4.49 3.07
N ASP A 481 18.06 -5.35 2.41
CA ASP A 481 17.39 -6.45 3.11
C ASP A 481 18.29 -7.70 3.11
N ALA A 482 18.86 -7.98 4.27
CA ALA A 482 19.73 -9.13 4.49
C ALA A 482 19.01 -10.48 4.30
N THR A 483 17.69 -10.53 4.48
CA THR A 483 16.92 -11.77 4.28
C THR A 483 16.71 -12.04 2.79
N LEU A 484 16.32 -11.01 2.02
CA LEU A 484 16.04 -11.14 0.59
C LEU A 484 17.29 -11.28 -0.28
N CYS A 485 18.44 -10.79 0.19
CA CYS A 485 19.70 -10.80 -0.56
C CYS A 485 20.79 -11.70 0.04
N ARG A 486 20.40 -12.66 0.89
CA ARG A 486 21.18 -13.88 1.09
C ARG A 486 21.23 -14.67 -0.22
N ALA A 487 22.27 -14.40 -1.02
CA ALA A 487 22.91 -15.50 -1.73
C ALA A 487 23.27 -16.57 -0.66
N PRO A 488 22.99 -17.86 -0.89
CA PRO A 488 22.87 -18.88 0.18
C PRO A 488 24.12 -19.18 1.01
N ASN A 489 25.21 -18.42 0.87
CA ASN A 489 26.49 -18.59 1.56
C ASN A 489 27.10 -17.27 2.11
N ILE A 490 26.37 -16.15 2.14
CA ILE A 490 26.91 -14.85 2.61
C ILE A 490 26.31 -14.46 3.97
N HIS A 491 27.03 -14.76 5.05
CA HIS A 491 26.65 -14.41 6.44
C HIS A 491 27.17 -13.04 6.91
N GLN A 492 27.78 -12.23 6.03
CA GLN A 492 28.28 -10.91 6.38
C GLN A 492 27.72 -9.85 5.43
N ILE A 493 27.01 -8.88 5.99
CA ILE A 493 26.51 -7.73 5.23
C ILE A 493 27.70 -6.79 5.00
N ALA A 494 28.18 -6.74 3.76
CA ALA A 494 29.24 -5.82 3.38
C ALA A 494 28.71 -4.38 3.36
N LEU A 495 29.59 -3.41 3.69
CA LEU A 495 29.31 -1.96 3.66
C LEU A 495 28.74 -1.49 2.30
N LEU A 496 29.10 -2.20 1.22
CA LEU A 496 28.50 -2.11 -0.10
C LEU A 496 27.80 -3.45 -0.39
N PRO A 497 26.46 -3.52 -0.25
CA PRO A 497 25.70 -4.71 -0.61
C PRO A 497 25.74 -4.99 -2.13
N PRO A 498 25.29 -6.16 -2.60
CA PRO A 498 25.02 -6.36 -4.02
C PRO A 498 23.99 -5.34 -4.53
N ILE A 499 24.13 -4.91 -5.79
CA ILE A 499 23.19 -3.97 -6.42
C ILE A 499 21.90 -4.73 -6.76
N ALA A 500 20.82 -4.36 -6.07
CA ALA A 500 19.49 -4.96 -6.21
C ALA A 500 18.76 -4.51 -7.48
N ARG A 501 18.95 -3.25 -7.89
CA ARG A 501 18.25 -2.67 -9.05
C ARG A 501 19.07 -1.54 -9.66
N TYR A 502 19.11 -1.45 -10.98
CA TYR A 502 19.52 -0.25 -11.70
C TYR A 502 18.28 0.47 -12.25
N GLU A 503 18.23 1.79 -12.09
CA GLU A 503 17.16 2.64 -12.60
C GLU A 503 17.75 3.68 -13.55
N LEU A 504 17.28 3.72 -14.79
CA LEU A 504 17.65 4.73 -15.79
C LEU A 504 16.38 5.49 -16.21
N GLY A 505 16.25 6.72 -15.73
CA GLY A 505 15.17 7.64 -16.08
C GLY A 505 15.63 8.68 -17.11
N LEU A 506 14.83 8.90 -18.13
CA LEU A 506 14.97 9.99 -19.10
C LEU A 506 13.64 10.74 -19.18
N THR A 507 13.64 12.05 -19.03
CA THR A 507 12.49 12.91 -19.30
C THR A 507 12.91 14.03 -20.24
N ALA A 508 12.23 14.20 -21.36
CA ALA A 508 12.49 15.28 -22.32
C ALA A 508 11.18 16.01 -22.64
N ALA A 509 11.20 17.34 -22.61
CA ALA A 509 10.02 18.17 -22.84
C ALA A 509 10.33 19.32 -23.82
N THR A 510 9.51 19.45 -24.86
CA THR A 510 9.62 20.48 -25.90
C THR A 510 8.23 21.05 -26.24
N GLY A 511 7.95 22.25 -25.74
CA GLY A 511 6.64 22.90 -25.94
C GLY A 511 5.50 22.12 -25.28
N MET A 512 4.54 21.66 -26.08
CA MET A 512 3.38 20.86 -25.61
C MET A 512 3.64 19.34 -25.59
N PHE A 513 4.83 18.90 -25.99
CA PHE A 513 5.22 17.50 -26.00
C PHE A 513 6.15 17.18 -24.83
N SER A 514 5.86 16.10 -24.10
CA SER A 514 6.80 15.53 -23.13
C SER A 514 6.88 14.01 -23.27
N LEU A 515 8.11 13.50 -23.36
CA LEU A 515 8.45 12.09 -23.31
C LEU A 515 9.08 11.80 -21.95
N SER A 516 8.67 10.75 -21.26
CA SER A 516 9.47 10.14 -20.21
C SER A 516 9.66 8.65 -20.46
N GLY A 517 10.83 8.14 -20.11
CA GLY A 517 11.16 6.73 -20.12
C GLY A 517 11.82 6.34 -18.80
N LEU A 518 11.46 5.17 -18.26
CA LEU A 518 12.11 4.58 -17.11
C LEU A 518 12.45 3.13 -17.46
N VAL A 519 13.73 2.78 -17.30
CA VAL A 519 14.22 1.41 -17.43
C VAL A 519 14.69 0.93 -16.06
N LEU A 520 14.10 -0.16 -15.56
CA LEU A 520 14.48 -0.82 -14.33
C LEU A 520 15.09 -2.18 -14.67
N VAL A 521 16.21 -2.52 -14.06
CA VAL A 521 16.88 -3.83 -14.21
C VAL A 521 17.11 -4.41 -12.83
N GLU A 522 16.55 -5.58 -12.54
CA GLU A 522 16.61 -6.20 -11.21
C GLU A 522 17.83 -7.12 -11.03
N CYS A 523 18.13 -7.46 -9.77
CA CYS A 523 19.29 -8.26 -9.36
C CYS A 523 19.30 -9.63 -10.05
N ASN A 524 20.38 -9.98 -10.75
CA ASN A 524 20.49 -11.14 -11.67
C ASN A 524 19.82 -10.99 -13.05
N TYR A 525 19.34 -9.80 -13.43
CA TYR A 525 18.74 -9.51 -14.74
C TYR A 525 17.46 -10.31 -15.06
N TRP A 526 16.81 -10.90 -14.06
CA TRP A 526 15.61 -11.72 -14.27
C TRP A 526 14.34 -10.91 -14.53
N GLU A 527 14.34 -9.59 -14.28
CA GLU A 527 13.26 -8.66 -14.64
C GLU A 527 13.84 -7.34 -15.20
N LEU A 528 13.26 -6.89 -16.32
CA LEU A 528 13.52 -5.65 -17.04
C LEU A 528 12.18 -4.95 -17.30
N ASN A 529 11.96 -3.83 -16.61
CA ASN A 529 10.77 -2.99 -16.81
C ASN A 529 11.11 -1.80 -17.69
N ILE A 530 10.26 -1.54 -18.68
CA ILE A 530 10.37 -0.40 -19.59
C ILE A 530 9.04 0.35 -19.56
N ASP A 531 9.01 1.48 -18.86
CA ASP A 531 7.89 2.43 -18.89
C ASP A 531 8.20 3.56 -19.87
N LEU A 532 7.23 3.92 -20.70
CA LEU A 532 7.26 5.03 -21.64
C LEU A 532 5.97 5.85 -21.50
N SER A 533 6.10 7.17 -21.38
CA SER A 533 4.98 8.11 -21.39
C SER A 533 5.22 9.18 -22.45
N ALA A 534 4.20 9.46 -23.27
CA ALA A 534 4.21 10.54 -24.24
C ALA A 534 2.94 11.39 -24.08
N THR A 535 3.09 12.62 -23.61
CA THR A 535 1.99 13.58 -23.48
C THR A 535 2.04 14.58 -24.64
N MET A 536 0.88 14.87 -25.22
CA MET A 536 0.65 15.89 -26.23
C MET A 536 -0.64 16.65 -25.89
N GLY A 537 -0.50 17.80 -25.22
CA GLY A 537 -1.63 18.59 -24.73
C GLY A 537 -2.48 17.80 -23.71
N GLN A 538 -3.76 17.59 -24.02
CA GLN A 538 -4.71 16.86 -23.18
C GLN A 538 -4.61 15.32 -23.27
N VAL A 539 -3.82 14.80 -24.22
CA VAL A 539 -3.69 13.35 -24.45
C VAL A 539 -2.36 12.85 -23.89
N THR A 540 -2.37 11.76 -23.13
CA THR A 540 -1.17 11.03 -22.70
C THR A 540 -1.26 9.57 -23.13
N LEU A 541 -0.23 9.09 -23.81
CA LEU A 541 -0.01 7.68 -24.11
C LEU A 541 0.96 7.12 -23.07
N LEU A 542 0.62 5.98 -22.47
CA LEU A 542 1.51 5.19 -21.63
C LEU A 542 1.75 3.83 -22.27
N SER A 543 2.97 3.31 -22.12
CA SER A 543 3.29 1.91 -22.37
C SER A 543 4.19 1.41 -21.25
N SER A 544 3.87 0.24 -20.69
CA SER A 544 4.71 -0.46 -19.72
C SER A 544 4.96 -1.86 -20.25
N THR A 545 6.23 -2.27 -20.31
CA THR A 545 6.61 -3.63 -20.73
C THR A 545 7.47 -4.26 -19.65
N ILE A 546 7.04 -5.43 -19.16
CA ILE A 546 7.73 -6.24 -18.14
C ILE A 546 8.30 -7.46 -18.85
N LEU A 547 9.62 -7.52 -18.99
CA LEU A 547 10.35 -8.64 -19.56
C LEU A 547 11.02 -9.41 -18.41
N LEU A 548 10.82 -10.71 -18.34
CA LEU A 548 11.62 -11.60 -17.51
C LEU A 548 12.74 -12.24 -18.33
N GLU A 549 13.72 -12.89 -17.67
CA GLU A 549 14.89 -13.53 -18.32
C GLU A 549 14.53 -14.34 -19.58
N ASP A 550 13.42 -15.07 -19.50
CA ASP A 550 12.97 -16.04 -20.49
C ASP A 550 11.71 -15.63 -21.28
N LEU A 551 10.98 -14.58 -20.89
CA LEU A 551 9.62 -14.32 -21.39
C LEU A 551 9.13 -12.87 -21.23
N LEU A 552 8.08 -12.50 -21.95
CA LEU A 552 7.33 -11.26 -21.73
C LEU A 552 6.26 -11.52 -20.68
N ALA A 553 6.41 -11.04 -19.44
CA ALA A 553 5.42 -11.27 -18.37
C ALA A 553 4.18 -10.36 -18.53
N GLY A 554 4.36 -9.17 -19.10
CA GLY A 554 3.22 -8.31 -19.38
C GLY A 554 3.56 -7.11 -20.26
N GLN A 555 2.59 -6.66 -21.03
CA GLN A 555 2.64 -5.39 -21.76
C GLN A 555 1.32 -4.64 -21.61
N ARG A 556 1.39 -3.41 -21.08
CA ARG A 556 0.27 -2.49 -20.96
C ARG A 556 0.42 -1.35 -21.96
N PHE A 557 -0.69 -0.94 -22.56
CA PHE A 557 -0.84 0.33 -23.23
C PHE A 557 -2.03 1.07 -22.62
N ALA A 558 -1.86 2.34 -22.27
CA ALA A 558 -2.96 3.19 -21.82
C ALA A 558 -3.04 4.49 -22.62
N LEU A 559 -4.26 4.94 -22.88
CA LEU A 559 -4.58 6.22 -23.48
C LEU A 559 -5.39 7.03 -22.47
N ILE A 560 -4.81 8.08 -21.94
CA ILE A 560 -5.46 9.04 -21.04
C ILE A 560 -5.84 10.26 -21.87
N VAL A 561 -7.11 10.65 -21.86
CA VAL A 561 -7.61 11.89 -22.46
C VAL A 561 -8.31 12.70 -21.40
N ARG A 562 -7.83 13.93 -21.19
CA ARG A 562 -8.47 14.95 -20.33
C ARG A 562 -9.33 15.87 -21.18
N PHE A 563 -10.43 16.39 -20.65
CA PHE A 563 -11.32 17.33 -21.34
C PHE A 563 -11.90 18.37 -20.39
#